data_AF-A0A388PH57-F1
#
_entry.id   AF-A0A388PH57-F1
#
_cell.length_a   1.000
_cell.length_b   1.000
_cell.length_c   1.000
_cell.angle_alpha   90.00
_cell.angle_beta   90.00
_cell.angle_gamma   90.00
#
_symmetry.space_group_name_H-M   'P 1'
#
loop_
_entity.id
_entity.type
_entity.pdbx_description
1 polymer ?
#
loop_
_entity_poly.entity_id
_entity_poly.type
_entity_poly.pdbx_seq_one_letter_code
_entity_poly.pdbx_strand_id
1 'polypeptide(L)' 'MRHVPTCFISYDTVKSHGPYTIQDMLEEIATFGPREFDFGAIDRETVQVWNLGWRSAQPLEQAKSFLLADLRKSKYAS' A
#
# COMPACT_ATOMS: atom_id res chain seq x y z
N MET A 1 -12.47 -0.44 -18.19
CA MET A 1 -11.10 -0.19 -17.72
C MET A 1 -10.68 -1.33 -16.80
N ARG A 2 -9.55 -2.01 -17.04
CA ARG A 2 -9.06 -3.02 -16.08
C ARG A 2 -8.26 -2.28 -15.02
N HIS A 3 -8.69 -2.32 -13.76
CA HIS A 3 -7.90 -1.82 -12.65
C HIS A 3 -6.56 -2.57 -12.63
N VAL A 4 -5.45 -1.88 -12.93
CA VAL A 4 -4.13 -2.51 -12.93
C VAL A 4 -3.62 -2.55 -11.49
N PRO A 5 -3.37 -3.73 -10.91
CA PRO A 5 -2.82 -3.82 -9.57
C PRO A 5 -1.33 -3.43 -9.61
N THR A 6 -0.93 -2.47 -8.78
CA THR A 6 0.40 -1.85 -8.80
C THR A 6 1.02 -1.65 -7.42
N CYS A 7 0.28 -1.91 -6.35
CA CYS A 7 0.71 -1.63 -4.98
C CYS A 7 0.97 -2.91 -4.17
N PHE A 8 1.92 -2.86 -3.25
CA PHE A 8 2.24 -3.95 -2.33
C PHE A 8 2.46 -3.41 -0.92
N ILE A 9 1.98 -4.11 0.09
CA ILE A 9 2.29 -3.82 1.50
C ILE A 9 3.49 -4.67 1.88
N SER A 10 4.55 -4.04 2.36
CA SER A 10 5.75 -4.69 2.86
C SER A 10 5.85 -4.51 4.36
N TYR A 11 6.31 -5.56 5.03
CA TYR A 11 6.58 -5.58 6.46
C TYR A 11 8.07 -5.87 6.64
N ASP A 12 8.73 -5.27 7.63
CA ASP A 12 10.19 -5.38 7.83
C ASP A 12 10.71 -6.83 7.95
N THR A 13 9.84 -7.78 8.32
CA THR A 13 10.23 -9.17 8.63
C THR A 13 9.51 -10.24 7.79
N VAL A 14 8.70 -9.86 6.80
CA VAL A 14 7.69 -10.75 6.20
C VAL A 14 7.59 -10.62 4.68
N LYS A 15 6.99 -11.63 4.04
CA LYS A 15 6.51 -11.55 2.64
C LYS A 15 5.58 -10.35 2.44
N SER A 16 5.82 -9.61 1.37
CA SER A 16 4.93 -8.53 0.95
C SER A 16 3.55 -9.07 0.54
N HIS A 17 2.49 -8.36 0.89
CA HIS A 17 1.11 -8.66 0.48
C HIS A 17 0.70 -7.84 -0.74
N GLY A 18 -0.01 -8.46 -1.68
CA GLY A 18 -0.50 -7.84 -2.91
C GLY A 18 -0.46 -8.81 -4.11
N PRO A 19 -0.56 -8.30 -5.36
CA PRO A 19 -0.65 -6.89 -5.73
C PRO A 19 -2.07 -6.33 -5.54
N TYR A 20 -2.16 -5.06 -5.13
CA TYR A 20 -3.39 -4.29 -4.94
C TYR A 20 -3.51 -3.20 -5.99
N THR A 21 -4.73 -2.78 -6.31
CA THR A 21 -4.93 -1.51 -7.02
C THR A 21 -4.66 -0.35 -6.07
N ILE A 22 -4.50 0.87 -6.60
CA ILE A 22 -4.33 2.06 -5.76
C ILE A 22 -5.55 2.27 -4.83
N GLN A 23 -6.76 1.95 -5.31
CA GLN A 23 -7.98 2.07 -4.53
C GLN A 23 -8.01 1.04 -3.40
N ASP A 24 -7.79 -0.24 -3.71
CA ASP A 24 -7.75 -1.31 -2.69
C ASP A 24 -6.67 -1.01 -1.64
N MET A 25 -5.53 -0.48 -2.04
CA MET A 25 -4.46 -0.09 -1.12
C MET A 25 -4.89 1.05 -0.19
N LEU A 26 -5.60 2.06 -0.70
CA LEU A 26 -6.09 3.16 0.12
C LEU A 26 -7.17 2.71 1.11
N GLU A 27 -8.05 1.80 0.69
CA GLU A 27 -9.01 1.15 1.58
C GLU A 27 -8.28 0.35 2.65
N GLU A 28 -7.28 -0.45 2.24
CA GLU A 28 -6.54 -1.29 3.15
C GLU A 28 -5.74 -0.49 4.19
N ILE A 29 -5.15 0.65 3.79
CA ILE A 29 -4.52 1.61 4.71
C ILE A 29 -5.55 2.21 5.70
N ALA A 30 -6.75 2.52 5.23
CA ALA A 30 -7.81 3.13 6.04
C ALA A 30 -8.38 2.14 7.07
N THR A 31 -8.50 0.87 6.70
CA THR A 31 -8.94 -0.22 7.58
C THR A 31 -7.80 -0.92 8.30
N PHE A 32 -6.58 -0.42 8.19
CA PHE A 32 -5.40 -1.02 8.82
C PHE A 32 -5.48 -0.84 10.35
N GLY A 33 -6.11 -1.81 11.01
CA GLY A 33 -6.15 -1.93 12.47
C GLY A 33 -5.04 -2.86 12.99
N PRO A 34 -4.97 -3.07 14.31
CA PRO A 34 -4.13 -4.12 14.88
C PRO A 34 -4.60 -5.47 14.34
N ARG A 35 -3.79 -6.07 13.47
CA ARG A 35 -3.99 -7.43 12.98
C ARG A 35 -3.02 -8.34 13.72
N GLU A 36 -3.55 -9.38 14.34
CA GLU A 36 -2.72 -10.50 14.79
C GLU A 36 -2.32 -11.28 13.54
N PHE A 37 -1.02 -11.25 13.23
CA PHE A 37 -0.45 -12.17 12.28
C PHE A 37 0.18 -13.33 13.04
N ASP A 38 0.44 -14.46 12.35
CA ASP A 38 1.06 -15.65 12.97
C ASP A 38 2.42 -15.38 13.64
N PHE A 39 3.02 -14.21 13.38
CA PHE A 39 4.30 -13.75 13.91
C PHE A 39 4.17 -12.59 14.93
N GLY A 40 2.96 -12.28 15.39
CA GLY A 40 2.68 -11.26 16.41
C GLY A 40 1.97 -10.02 15.87
N ALA A 41 1.79 -9.04 16.74
CA ALA A 41 1.17 -7.76 16.38
C ALA A 41 2.12 -6.94 15.49
N ILE A 42 1.62 -6.52 14.32
CA ILE A 42 2.36 -5.58 13.46
C ILE A 42 2.06 -4.15 13.90
N ASP A 43 3.11 -3.42 14.22
CA ASP A 43 3.04 -1.97 14.41
C ASP A 43 2.89 -1.26 13.04
N ARG A 44 1.92 -0.35 12.94
CA ARG A 44 1.69 0.49 11.76
C ARG A 44 2.96 1.24 11.33
N GLU A 45 3.84 1.60 12.27
CA GLU A 45 5.07 2.32 11.98
C GLU A 45 6.08 1.49 11.16
N THR A 46 5.98 0.16 11.23
CA THR A 46 6.85 -0.78 10.49
C THR A 46 6.31 -1.16 9.12
N VAL A 47 5.11 -0.68 8.77
CA VAL A 47 4.45 -1.01 7.52
C VAL A 47 4.87 -0.04 6.43
N GLN A 48 5.38 -0.59 5.34
CA GLN A 48 5.75 0.16 4.15
C GLN A 48 4.85 -0.23 2.98
N VAL A 49 4.67 0.68 2.03
CA VAL A 49 3.91 0.47 0.81
C VAL A 49 4.79 0.77 -0.39
N TRP A 50 4.79 -0.15 -1.35
CA TRP A 50 5.42 0.03 -2.64
C TRP A 50 4.36 0.25 -3.72
N ASN A 51 4.66 1.09 -4.72
CA ASN A 51 3.86 1.25 -5.94
C ASN A 51 4.77 1.20 -7.16
N LEU A 52 4.33 0.51 -8.23
CA LEU A 52 4.99 0.50 -9.54
C LEU A 52 5.04 1.92 -10.14
N GLY A 53 6.17 2.60 -9.90
CA GLY A 53 6.43 3.98 -10.29
C GLY A 53 7.15 4.79 -9.24
N TRP A 54 7.28 4.28 -8.01
CA TRP A 54 8.05 4.90 -6.94
C TRP A 54 9.50 4.40 -6.93
N ARG A 55 10.40 5.16 -6.31
CA ARG A 55 11.83 4.81 -6.21
C ARG A 55 12.15 3.96 -4.98
N SER A 56 11.39 4.13 -3.90
CA SER A 56 11.53 3.41 -2.63
C SER A 56 10.14 3.12 -2.06
N ALA A 57 10.03 2.09 -1.21
CA ALA A 57 8.82 1.88 -0.43
C ALA A 57 8.65 3.05 0.55
N GLN A 58 7.41 3.44 0.81
CA GLN A 58 7.09 4.58 1.67
C GLN A 58 6.39 4.08 2.94
N PRO A 59 6.63 4.67 4.11
CA PRO A 59 5.84 4.40 5.31
C PRO A 59 4.34 4.62 5.04
N LEU A 60 3.49 3.86 5.72
CA LEU A 60 2.04 3.83 5.50
C LEU A 60 1.38 5.23 5.38
N GLU A 61 1.71 6.16 6.29
CA GLU A 61 1.15 7.52 6.31
C GLU A 61 1.61 8.37 5.10
N GLN A 62 2.87 8.21 4.69
CA GLN A 62 3.39 8.90 3.51
C GLN A 62 2.83 8.30 2.22
N ALA A 63 2.72 6.97 2.18
CA ALA A 63 2.16 6.23 1.06
C ALA A 63 0.72 6.67 0.75
N LYS A 64 -0.12 6.86 1.78
CA LYS A 64 -1.49 7.36 1.62
C LYS A 64 -1.53 8.66 0.82
N SER A 65 -0.68 9.63 1.18
CA SER A 65 -0.62 10.92 0.50
C SER A 65 -0.18 10.79 -0.96
N PHE A 66 0.81 9.94 -1.23
CA PHE A 66 1.32 9.72 -2.59
C PHE A 66 0.34 8.95 -3.48
N LEU A 67 -0.35 7.95 -2.93
CA LEU A 67 -1.38 7.19 -3.64
C LEU A 67 -2.58 8.07 -4.02
N LEU A 68 -3.01 8.96 -3.12
CA LEU A 68 -4.05 9.96 -3.42
C LEU A 68 -3.61 10.91 -4.54
N ALA A 69 -2.33 11.30 -4.58
CA ALA A 69 -1.77 12.10 -5.68
C ALA A 69 -1.68 11.29 -6.99
N ASP A 70 -1.34 10.00 -6.90
CA ASP A 70 -1.26 9.11 -8.06
C ASP A 70 -2.63 8.84 -8.69
N LEU A 71 -3.72 8.73 -7.91
CA LEU A 71 -5.09 8.62 -8.47
C LEU A 71 -5.46 9.78 -9.40
N ARG A 72 -4.85 10.96 -9.20
CA ARG A 72 -5.10 12.14 -10.04
C ARG A 72 -4.31 12.10 -11.35
N LYS A 73 -3.37 11.17 -11.51
CA LYS A 73 -2.57 11.03 -12.74
C LYS A 73 -3.35 10.24 -13.78
N SER A 74 -3.42 10.77 -15.01
CA SER A 74 -4.20 10.18 -16.11
C SER A 74 -3.89 8.71 -16.41
N LYS A 75 -2.65 8.24 -16.14
CA LYS A 75 -2.25 6.84 -16.35
C LYS A 75 -2.97 5.82 -15.47
N TYR A 76 -3.59 6.25 -14.37
CA TYR A 76 -4.35 5.39 -13.45
C TYR A 76 -5.87 5.69 -13.45
N ALA A 77 -6.31 6.69 -14.23
CA ALA A 77 -7.70 7.11 -14.35
C ALA A 77 -8.45 6.47 -15.54
N SER A 78 -7.82 5.49 -16.22
CA SER A 78 -8.32 4.80 -17.44
C SER A 78 -8.31 3.28 -17.30
#